data_AF-A0A812HR89-F1
#
_entry.id   AF-A0A812HR89-F1
#
_cell.length_a   1.000
_cell.length_b   1.000
_cell.length_c   1.000
_cell.angle_alpha   90.00
_cell.angle_beta   90.00
_cell.angle_gamma   90.00
#
_symmetry.space_group_name_H-M   'P 1'
#
loop_
_entity.id
_entity.type
_entity.pdbx_description
1 polymer ?
#
loop_
_entity_poly.entity_id
_entity_poly.type
_entity_poly.pdbx_seq_one_letter_code
_entity_poly.pdbx_strand_id
1 'polypeptide(L)'
;MAAAAAAAVGAVGVHEDFFANPIVDGDYPDPGATRIGDHYYLVATGGGPQGAFRMLRSSDLVHWESCGQVFSSKSLPVWSGGAHGQKCDYWAPEIHQLPSGRTAVFFSAREPAPGRALHI
;
A
#
# COMPACT_ATOMS: atom_id res chain seq x y z
N MET A 1 -56.04 15.23 31.46
CA MET A 1 -54.57 15.04 31.48
C MET A 1 -54.23 13.95 30.49
N ALA A 2 -53.46 14.23 29.44
CA ALA A 2 -53.03 13.24 28.46
C ALA A 2 -51.63 12.75 28.83
N ALA A 3 -51.44 11.43 28.90
CA ALA A 3 -50.14 10.82 29.14
C ALA A 3 -49.29 10.88 27.85
N ALA A 4 -48.05 11.36 27.98
CA ALA A 4 -47.07 11.32 26.90
C ALA A 4 -46.54 9.88 26.74
N ALA A 5 -46.57 9.35 25.52
CA ALA A 5 -45.89 8.11 25.19
C ALA A 5 -44.37 8.35 25.19
N ALA A 6 -43.63 7.58 25.99
CA ALA A 6 -42.18 7.56 25.91
C ALA A 6 -41.77 6.90 24.60
N ALA A 7 -41.09 7.65 23.73
CA ALA A 7 -40.40 7.07 22.58
C ALA A 7 -39.32 6.12 23.12
N ALA A 8 -39.38 4.86 22.71
CA ALA A 8 -38.27 3.95 22.93
C ALA A 8 -37.03 4.56 22.24
N VAL A 9 -36.03 4.93 23.04
CA VAL A 9 -34.68 5.17 22.53
C VAL A 9 -34.27 3.83 21.94
N GLY A 10 -34.24 3.75 20.61
CA GLY A 10 -33.73 2.58 19.91
C GLY A 10 -32.36 2.25 20.48
N ALA A 11 -32.15 1.00 20.88
CA ALA A 11 -30.85 0.54 21.29
C ALA A 11 -29.86 0.95 20.19
N VAL A 12 -28.88 1.78 20.54
CA VAL A 12 -27.71 1.98 19.69
C VAL A 12 -27.06 0.62 19.62
N GLY A 13 -27.25 -0.08 18.50
CA GLY A 13 -26.53 -1.31 18.23
C GLY A 13 -25.05 -1.00 18.38
N VAL A 14 -24.38 -1.66 19.30
CA VAL A 14 -22.93 -1.78 19.23
C VAL A 14 -22.64 -2.49 17.91
N HIS A 15 -22.07 -1.77 16.95
CA HIS A 15 -21.64 -2.42 15.72
C HIS A 15 -20.50 -3.37 16.11
N GLU A 16 -20.70 -4.67 15.89
CA GLU A 16 -19.69 -5.72 16.03
C GLU A 16 -18.68 -5.63 14.87
N ASP A 17 -18.16 -4.44 14.57
CA ASP A 17 -17.19 -4.20 13.48
C ASP A 17 -15.76 -4.42 13.98
N PHE A 18 -15.54 -5.55 14.64
CA PHE A 18 -14.19 -5.98 14.97
C PHE A 18 -13.57 -6.65 13.73
N PHE A 19 -12.34 -6.28 13.40
CA PHE A 19 -11.53 -6.97 12.40
C PHE A 19 -10.38 -7.71 13.07
N ALA A 20 -9.90 -8.78 12.43
CA ALA A 20 -8.73 -9.52 12.89
C ALA A 20 -7.47 -8.95 12.24
N ASN A 21 -6.38 -8.94 13.01
CA ASN A 21 -5.05 -8.65 12.49
C ASN A 21 -4.27 -9.95 12.23
N PRO A 22 -3.34 -9.92 11.25
CA PRO A 22 -3.04 -8.80 10.36
C PRO A 22 -4.12 -8.60 9.28
N ILE A 23 -4.38 -7.36 8.88
CA ILE A 23 -5.34 -7.02 7.79
C ILE A 23 -4.88 -7.49 6.41
N VAL A 24 -3.59 -7.78 6.26
CA VAL A 24 -3.02 -8.42 5.07
C VAL A 24 -2.02 -9.45 5.56
N ASP A 25 -2.33 -10.74 5.33
CA ASP A 25 -1.42 -11.82 5.66
C ASP A 25 -0.21 -11.84 4.70
N GLY A 26 0.99 -12.10 5.25
CA GLY A 26 2.21 -12.32 4.48
C GLY A 26 3.20 -11.14 4.49
N ASP A 27 4.06 -11.11 3.48
CA ASP A 27 5.20 -10.19 3.37
C ASP A 27 4.80 -8.84 2.75
N TYR A 28 4.27 -7.96 3.60
CA TYR A 28 3.92 -6.58 3.27
C TYR A 28 4.59 -5.56 4.22
N PRO A 29 5.94 -5.53 4.30
CA PRO A 29 6.66 -4.59 5.14
C PRO A 29 6.53 -3.15 4.63
N ASP A 30 6.71 -2.20 5.55
CA ASP A 30 6.68 -0.76 5.31
C ASP A 30 5.42 -0.28 4.55
N PRO A 31 4.19 -0.58 5.02
CA PRO A 31 2.98 -0.21 4.31
C PRO A 31 2.76 1.31 4.33
N GLY A 32 2.70 1.93 3.16
CA GLY A 32 2.18 3.28 2.95
C GLY A 32 0.79 3.23 2.32
N ALA A 33 -0.20 3.90 2.90
CA ALA A 33 -1.57 3.89 2.37
C ALA A 33 -2.17 5.29 2.23
N THR A 34 -2.99 5.49 1.20
CA THR A 34 -3.72 6.74 0.97
C THR A 34 -5.06 6.49 0.30
N ARG A 35 -6.00 7.42 0.46
CA ARG A 35 -7.30 7.36 -0.22
C ARG A 35 -7.23 8.11 -1.55
N ILE A 36 -7.68 7.49 -2.63
CA ILE A 36 -7.73 8.08 -3.98
C ILE A 36 -9.13 7.80 -4.55
N GLY A 37 -9.95 8.85 -4.65
CA GLY A 37 -11.37 8.70 -4.97
C GLY A 37 -12.09 7.88 -3.91
N ASP A 38 -12.79 6.83 -4.33
CA ASP A 38 -13.61 5.98 -3.45
C ASP A 38 -12.86 4.78 -2.86
N HIS A 39 -11.57 4.63 -3.16
CA HIS A 39 -10.76 3.51 -2.69
C HIS A 39 -9.54 3.95 -1.88
N TYR A 40 -9.10 3.06 -1.01
CA TYR A 40 -7.79 3.10 -0.38
C TYR A 40 -6.81 2.29 -1.20
N TYR A 41 -5.59 2.80 -1.32
CA TYR A 41 -4.48 2.12 -1.97
C TYR A 41 -3.34 1.98 -0.97
N LEU A 42 -2.74 0.79 -0.92
CA LEU A 42 -1.58 0.49 -0.10
C LEU A 42 -0.42 0.10 -1.01
N VAL A 43 0.76 0.64 -0.72
CA VAL A 43 2.05 0.24 -1.28
C VAL A 43 2.91 -0.36 -0.18
N ALA A 44 3.58 -1.47 -0.46
CA ALA A 44 4.47 -2.13 0.50
C ALA A 44 5.80 -2.51 -0.16
N THR A 45 6.88 -2.52 0.62
CA THR A 45 8.16 -3.08 0.20
C THR A 45 7.95 -4.53 -0.27
N GLY A 46 8.54 -4.89 -1.41
CA GLY A 46 8.32 -6.22 -2.03
C GLY A 46 8.14 -6.12 -3.54
N GLY A 47 7.58 -7.17 -4.15
CA GLY A 47 7.33 -7.25 -5.59
C GLY A 47 7.47 -8.66 -6.14
N GLY A 48 7.01 -8.87 -7.37
CA GLY A 48 7.18 -10.13 -8.11
C GLY A 48 8.56 -10.23 -8.78
N PRO A 49 8.78 -11.22 -9.66
CA PRO A 49 10.02 -11.38 -10.41
C PRO A 49 10.44 -10.05 -11.08
N GLN A 50 11.55 -9.50 -10.60
CA GLN A 50 12.19 -8.27 -11.08
C GLN A 50 11.33 -6.98 -10.99
N GLY A 51 10.22 -6.96 -10.26
CA GLY A 51 9.44 -5.74 -9.99
C GLY A 51 9.72 -5.16 -8.59
N ALA A 52 9.11 -4.00 -8.32
CA ALA A 52 9.19 -3.35 -7.01
C ALA A 52 7.87 -2.69 -6.60
N PHE A 53 7.64 -2.76 -5.29
CA PHE A 53 6.51 -2.25 -4.51
C PHE A 53 5.16 -2.87 -4.89
N ARG A 54 4.65 -3.78 -4.06
CA ARG A 54 3.31 -4.38 -4.25
C ARG A 54 2.24 -3.31 -4.03
N MET A 55 1.18 -3.36 -4.82
CA MET A 55 0.03 -2.48 -4.69
C MET A 55 -1.22 -3.27 -4.33
N LEU A 56 -1.95 -2.79 -3.34
CA LEU A 56 -3.24 -3.32 -2.93
C LEU A 56 -4.30 -2.22 -2.98
N ARG A 57 -5.56 -2.61 -3.15
CA ARG A 57 -6.72 -1.73 -3.12
C ARG A 57 -7.76 -2.24 -2.12
N SER A 58 -8.40 -1.35 -1.39
CA SER A 58 -9.49 -1.65 -0.46
C SER A 58 -10.59 -0.58 -0.55
N SER A 59 -11.82 -0.93 -0.18
CA SER A 59 -12.91 0.03 0.06
C SER A 59 -13.13 0.34 1.54
N ASP A 60 -12.54 -0.43 2.46
CA ASP A 60 -12.89 -0.43 3.88
C ASP A 60 -11.68 -0.49 4.84
N LEU A 61 -10.45 -0.46 4.31
CA LEU A 61 -9.18 -0.60 5.05
C LEU A 61 -8.93 -1.97 5.69
N VAL A 62 -9.86 -2.93 5.56
CA VAL A 62 -9.78 -4.26 6.17
C VAL A 62 -9.56 -5.33 5.11
N HIS A 63 -10.33 -5.30 4.03
CA HIS A 63 -10.23 -6.27 2.95
C HIS A 63 -9.42 -5.68 1.79
N TRP A 64 -8.32 -6.33 1.44
CA TRP A 64 -7.37 -5.82 0.44
C TRP A 64 -7.21 -6.79 -0.73
N GLU A 65 -7.29 -6.25 -1.95
CA GLU A 65 -7.06 -6.99 -3.19
C GLU A 65 -5.76 -6.52 -3.84
N SER A 66 -4.95 -7.46 -4.34
CA SER A 66 -3.76 -7.11 -5.13
C SER A 66 -4.17 -6.41 -6.43
N CYS A 67 -3.65 -5.22 -6.68
CA CYS A 67 -3.90 -4.45 -7.90
C CYS A 67 -2.63 -4.21 -8.74
N GLY A 68 -1.50 -4.82 -8.37
CA GLY A 68 -0.29 -4.85 -9.18
C GLY A 68 0.96 -4.49 -8.39
N GLN A 69 1.87 -3.79 -9.05
CA GLN A 69 3.10 -3.28 -8.45
C GLN A 69 3.48 -1.94 -9.11
N VAL A 70 4.15 -1.05 -8.37
CA VAL A 70 4.51 0.29 -8.86
C VAL A 70 5.49 0.19 -10.04
N PHE A 71 6.50 -0.68 -9.91
CA PHE A 71 7.43 -0.97 -10.99
C PHE A 71 7.33 -2.42 -11.46
N SER A 72 7.20 -2.58 -12.78
CA SER A 72 7.42 -3.86 -13.45
C SER A 72 8.91 -4.07 -13.72
N SER A 73 9.29 -5.28 -14.11
CA SER A 73 10.64 -5.58 -14.58
C SER A 73 11.12 -4.73 -15.77
N LYS A 74 10.18 -4.16 -16.53
CA LYS A 74 10.46 -3.30 -17.69
C LYS A 74 10.45 -1.82 -17.36
N SER A 75 10.04 -1.43 -16.15
CA SER A 75 9.87 -0.02 -15.74
C SER A 75 10.65 0.35 -14.49
N LEU A 76 11.60 -0.51 -14.06
CA LEU A 76 12.54 -0.14 -13.02
C LEU A 76 13.36 1.09 -13.45
N PRO A 77 13.58 2.07 -12.54
CA PRO A 77 14.42 3.21 -12.85
C PRO A 77 15.85 2.78 -13.21
N VAL A 78 16.41 3.38 -14.27
CA VAL A 78 17.73 3.07 -14.82
C VAL A 78 18.84 3.18 -13.76
N TRP A 79 18.80 4.25 -12.95
CA TRP A 79 19.79 4.51 -11.90
C TRP A 79 19.77 3.46 -10.78
N SER A 80 18.63 2.82 -10.54
CA SER A 80 18.48 1.76 -9.53
C SER A 80 18.64 0.37 -10.13
N GLY A 81 19.66 0.16 -10.97
CA GLY A 81 19.98 -1.16 -11.52
C GLY A 81 19.02 -1.72 -12.57
N GLY A 82 17.97 -0.98 -12.96
CA GLY A 82 17.04 -1.38 -14.01
C GLY A 82 17.72 -1.66 -15.36
N ALA A 83 18.83 -0.98 -15.67
CA ALA A 83 19.63 -1.24 -16.87
C ALA A 83 20.44 -2.54 -16.83
N HIS A 84 20.64 -3.13 -15.65
CA HIS A 84 21.44 -4.33 -15.45
C HIS A 84 20.60 -5.58 -15.16
N GLY A 85 19.27 -5.46 -15.19
CA GLY A 85 18.36 -6.55 -14.83
C GLY A 85 18.51 -7.00 -13.38
N GLN A 86 19.15 -6.20 -12.53
CA GLN A 86 19.36 -6.49 -11.12
C GLN A 86 18.31 -5.74 -10.30
N LYS A 87 17.59 -6.47 -9.45
CA LYS A 87 16.74 -5.85 -8.45
C LYS A 87 17.66 -5.10 -7.46
N CYS A 88 17.52 -3.79 -7.41
CA CYS A 88 18.17 -3.01 -6.36
C CYS A 88 17.42 -3.15 -5.04
N ASP A 89 18.09 -2.76 -3.98
CA ASP A 89 17.50 -2.77 -2.67
C ASP A 89 16.53 -1.58 -2.56
N TYR A 90 15.24 -1.84 -2.80
CA TYR A 90 14.14 -0.87 -2.69
C TYR A 90 13.50 -0.97 -1.31
N TRP A 91 13.24 0.17 -0.67
CA TRP A 91 12.70 0.21 0.70
C TRP A 91 11.69 1.33 0.91
N ALA A 92 10.78 1.04 1.84
CA ALA A 92 9.85 1.94 2.50
C ALA A 92 9.16 2.92 1.56
N PRO A 93 8.21 2.45 0.74
CA PRO A 93 7.44 3.34 -0.12
C PRO A 93 6.39 4.12 0.68
N GLU A 94 6.13 5.34 0.24
CA GLU A 94 4.97 6.14 0.65
C GLU A 94 4.17 6.55 -0.59
N ILE A 95 2.84 6.55 -0.48
CA ILE A 95 1.92 6.93 -1.56
C ILE A 95 1.11 8.17 -1.18
N HIS A 96 1.05 9.15 -2.07
CA HIS A 96 0.37 10.42 -1.84
C HIS A 96 -0.40 10.89 -3.07
N GLN A 97 -1.60 11.42 -2.88
CA GLN A 97 -2.32 12.15 -3.92
C GLN A 97 -1.86 13.61 -3.92
N LEU A 98 -1.36 14.09 -5.05
CA LEU A 98 -0.87 15.47 -5.21
C LEU A 98 -2.01 16.42 -5.63
N PRO A 99 -1.91 17.74 -5.35
CA PRO A 99 -2.91 18.73 -5.79
C PRO A 99 -3.16 18.75 -7.31
N SER A 100 -2.16 18.33 -8.10
CA SER A 100 -2.29 18.18 -9.56
C SER A 100 -3.23 17.05 -10.02
N GLY A 101 -3.78 16.25 -9.11
CA GLY A 101 -4.55 15.04 -9.42
C GLY A 101 -3.68 13.81 -9.73
N ARG A 102 -2.35 13.96 -9.78
CA ARG A 102 -1.41 12.84 -9.92
C ARG A 102 -1.21 12.13 -8.58
N THR A 103 -0.90 10.84 -8.66
CA THR A 103 -0.43 10.06 -7.51
C THR A 103 1.08 9.96 -7.57
N ALA A 104 1.75 10.20 -6.45
CA ALA A 104 3.19 10.06 -6.31
C ALA A 104 3.51 8.92 -5.34
N VAL A 105 4.57 8.17 -5.67
CA VAL A 105 5.18 7.21 -4.76
C VAL A 105 6.60 7.67 -4.48
N PHE A 106 6.91 7.92 -3.21
CA PHE A 106 8.25 8.24 -2.73
C PHE A 106 8.86 6.99 -2.12
N PHE A 107 10.16 6.76 -2.33
CA PHE A 107 10.82 5.56 -1.85
C PHE A 107 12.33 5.78 -1.79
N SER A 108 13.03 4.87 -1.09
CA SER A 108 14.49 4.78 -1.12
C SER A 108 14.93 3.59 -1.97
N ALA A 109 16.00 3.74 -2.74
CA ALA A 109 16.67 2.60 -3.37
C ALA A 109 18.18 2.78 -3.40
N ARG A 110 18.91 1.67 -3.34
CA ARG A 110 20.36 1.68 -3.50
C ARG A 110 20.75 1.78 -4.98
N GLU A 111 21.60 2.74 -5.33
CA GLU A 111 22.31 2.73 -6.61
C GLU A 111 23.36 1.60 -6.60
N PRO A 112 23.42 0.74 -7.64
CA PRO A 112 24.48 -0.26 -7.73
C PRO A 112 25.85 0.43 -7.84
N ALA A 113 26.78 0.07 -6.95
CA ALA A 113 28.15 0.60 -7.05
C ALA A 113 28.80 0.15 -8.38
N PRO A 114 29.48 1.05 -9.11
CA PRO A 114 30.28 0.64 -10.26
C PRO A 114 31.36 -0.35 -9.81
N GLY A 115 31.31 -1.58 -10.35
CA GLY A 115 32.42 -2.53 -10.25
C GLY A 115 32.58 -3.31 -8.93
N ARG A 116 31.60 -3.30 -8.00
CA ARG A 116 31.65 -4.19 -6.83
C ARG A 116 30.54 -5.23 -6.90
N ALA A 117 30.86 -6.38 -7.49
CA ALA A 117 30.16 -7.61 -7.17
C ALA A 117 30.42 -7.90 -5.68
N LEU A 118 29.48 -7.53 -4.81
CA LEU A 118 29.47 -8.05 -3.46
C LEU A 118 29.09 -9.52 -3.55
N HIS A 119 30.12 -10.36 -3.65
CA HIS A 119 30.02 -11.76 -3.26
C HIS A 119 29.81 -11.76 -1.75
N ILE A 120 28.60 -12.16 -1.33
CA ILE A 120 28.32 -12.72 -0.01
C ILE A 120 28.54 -14.22 -0.06
#